data_AF-A0A226HCB4-F1
#
_entry.id   AF-A0A226HCB4-F1
#
_cell.length_a   1.000
_cell.length_b   1.000
_cell.length_c   1.000
_cell.angle_alpha   90.00
_cell.angle_beta   90.00
_cell.angle_gamma   90.00
#
_symmetry.space_group_name_H-M   'P 1'
#
loop_
_entity.id
_entity.type
_entity.pdbx_description
1 polymer ?
#
loop_
_entity_poly.entity_id
_entity_poly.type
_entity_poly.pdbx_seq_one_letter_code
_entity_poly.pdbx_strand_id
1 'polypeptide(L)'
;MPYNAKIDVNNVKYETVNKNIIKGIEDFSCGDQLVRYISLPKINNLDLILIPMDCGDFPYRFYLITIKDNKIISNIYVEGEWSEPETYGNFEKTNFSIDENEIIHVTTKVIIDNKIQSENSKMYKVNENGTFRDIQI
;
A
#
# COMPACT_ATOMS: atom_id res chain seq x y z
N MET A 1 3.57 11.92 -11.75
CA MET A 1 4.65 10.94 -12.04
C MET A 1 4.02 9.56 -12.11
N PRO A 2 4.23 8.78 -13.19
CA PRO A 2 3.67 7.44 -13.26
C PRO A 2 4.48 6.41 -12.44
N TYR A 3 3.78 5.55 -11.69
CA TYR A 3 4.30 4.35 -11.04
C TYR A 3 3.46 3.16 -11.51
N ASN A 4 4.07 2.13 -12.09
CA ASN A 4 3.34 0.95 -12.59
C ASN A 4 4.18 -0.32 -12.46
N ALA A 5 4.90 -0.45 -11.35
CA ALA A 5 5.76 -1.59 -11.09
C ALA A 5 5.15 -2.45 -9.99
N LYS A 6 5.12 -3.77 -10.20
CA LYS A 6 4.89 -4.73 -9.12
C LYS A 6 6.14 -4.78 -8.25
N ILE A 7 5.96 -4.78 -6.93
CA ILE A 7 7.08 -4.84 -6.00
C ILE A 7 7.64 -6.28 -5.97
N ASP A 8 8.90 -6.44 -6.34
CA ASP A 8 9.62 -7.70 -6.12
C ASP A 8 10.14 -7.73 -4.68
N VAL A 9 9.34 -8.28 -3.79
CA VAL A 9 9.62 -8.36 -2.34
C VAL A 9 10.96 -9.02 -2.00
N ASN A 10 11.49 -9.89 -2.88
CA ASN A 10 12.76 -10.58 -2.64
C ASN A 10 13.98 -9.72 -2.99
N ASN A 11 13.81 -8.74 -3.88
CA ASN A 11 14.92 -7.93 -4.42
C ASN A 11 14.79 -6.44 -4.12
N VAL A 12 13.64 -5.99 -3.60
CA VAL A 12 13.43 -4.58 -3.29
C VAL A 12 14.31 -4.14 -2.12
N LYS A 13 14.89 -2.95 -2.26
CA LYS A 13 15.68 -2.33 -1.20
C LYS A 13 14.76 -1.49 -0.33
N TYR A 14 14.64 -1.87 0.93
CA TYR A 14 13.91 -1.11 1.94
C TYR A 14 14.81 -0.06 2.59
N GLU A 15 14.23 1.11 2.85
CA GLU A 15 14.72 2.04 3.87
C GLU A 15 14.15 1.65 5.23
N THR A 16 14.73 2.18 6.31
CA THR A 16 14.27 1.94 7.68
C THR A 16 14.21 3.23 8.48
N VAL A 17 13.17 3.38 9.28
CA VAL A 17 13.02 4.52 10.20
C VAL A 17 12.65 4.01 11.59
N ASN A 18 13.16 4.66 12.64
CA ASN A 18 12.74 4.34 13.99
C ASN A 18 11.27 4.74 14.19
N LYS A 19 10.46 3.86 14.80
CA LYS A 19 9.02 4.10 14.97
C LYS A 19 8.65 5.36 15.75
N ASN A 20 9.58 5.94 16.50
CA ASN A 20 9.34 7.16 17.27
C ASN A 20 9.58 8.45 16.47
N ILE A 21 10.05 8.37 15.22
CA ILE A 21 10.40 9.55 14.39
C ILE A 21 9.17 10.10 13.66
N ILE A 22 8.34 9.22 13.10
CA ILE A 22 7.13 9.61 12.35
C ILE A 22 5.91 9.24 13.20
N LYS A 23 5.14 10.24 13.62
CA LYS A 23 3.95 9.99 14.45
C LYS A 23 2.91 9.16 13.69
N GLY A 24 2.47 8.05 14.28
CA GLY A 24 1.49 7.10 13.73
C GLY A 24 2.13 5.93 12.98
N ILE A 25 3.44 5.94 12.72
CA ILE A 25 4.10 4.83 12.02
C ILE A 25 4.24 3.58 12.88
N GLU A 26 4.13 3.73 14.20
CA GLU A 26 4.13 2.64 15.17
C GLU A 26 3.04 1.58 14.88
N ASP A 27 1.91 1.99 14.31
CA ASP A 27 0.80 1.11 13.91
C ASP A 27 1.21 0.12 12.80
N PHE A 28 2.28 0.43 12.06
CA PHE A 28 2.84 -0.40 10.99
C PHE A 28 4.16 -1.08 11.40
N SER A 29 4.57 -0.96 12.67
CA SER A 29 5.84 -1.51 13.15
C SER A 29 5.80 -2.99 13.49
N CYS A 30 4.59 -3.54 13.70
CA CYS A 30 4.40 -4.92 14.12
C CYS A 30 5.20 -5.34 15.36
N GLY A 31 5.38 -4.39 16.28
CA GLY A 31 6.12 -4.57 17.52
C GLY A 31 7.59 -4.17 17.42
N ASP A 32 8.15 -4.07 16.22
CA ASP A 32 9.56 -3.75 16.01
C ASP A 32 9.90 -2.28 16.33
N GLN A 33 11.19 -1.99 16.49
CA GLN A 33 11.69 -0.62 16.70
C GLN A 33 11.91 0.12 15.38
N LEU A 34 12.19 -0.61 14.30
CA LEU A 34 12.46 -0.07 12.98
C LEU A 34 11.33 -0.48 12.04
N VAL A 35 10.77 0.49 11.31
CA VAL A 35 9.76 0.26 10.28
C VAL A 35 10.43 0.32 8.94
N ARG A 36 10.24 -0.72 8.12
CA ARG A 36 10.71 -0.76 6.73
C ARG A 36 9.76 0.02 5.84
N TYR A 37 10.29 0.69 4.83
CA TYR A 37 9.48 1.35 3.83
C TYR A 37 10.21 1.52 2.49
N ILE A 38 9.47 1.86 1.45
CA ILE A 38 9.99 2.27 0.14
C ILE A 38 9.53 3.70 -0.08
N SER A 39 10.46 4.63 -0.29
CA SER A 39 10.12 6.00 -0.68
C SER A 39 9.57 6.04 -2.10
N LEU A 40 8.43 6.69 -2.28
CA LEU A 40 7.92 7.10 -3.58
C LEU A 40 8.11 8.61 -3.74
N PRO A 41 8.17 9.10 -4.99
CA PRO A 41 8.18 10.53 -5.23
C PRO A 41 6.92 11.23 -4.68
N LYS A 42 7.15 12.45 -4.20
CA LYS A 42 6.13 13.23 -3.49
C LYS A 42 4.93 13.55 -4.39
N ILE A 43 3.76 13.62 -3.77
CA ILE A 43 2.51 14.12 -4.39
C ILE A 43 2.09 15.37 -3.62
N ASN A 44 1.85 16.51 -4.28
CA ASN A 44 1.44 17.76 -3.64
C ASN A 44 2.33 18.18 -2.44
N ASN A 45 3.65 18.05 -2.57
CA ASN A 45 4.66 18.28 -1.50
C ASN A 45 4.55 17.36 -0.27
N LEU A 46 3.73 16.31 -0.32
CA LEU A 46 3.60 15.30 0.74
C LEU A 46 4.58 14.16 0.48
N ASP A 47 5.18 13.64 1.54
CA ASP A 47 5.97 12.42 1.46
C ASP A 47 5.04 11.24 1.25
N LEU A 48 5.41 10.37 0.32
CA LEU A 48 4.64 9.19 -0.05
C LEU A 48 5.53 7.96 0.12
N ILE A 49 5.10 7.01 0.93
CA ILE A 49 5.87 5.78 1.18
C ILE A 49 4.99 4.55 1.05
N LEU A 50 5.60 3.43 0.70
CA LEU A 50 5.00 2.11 0.81
C LEU A 50 5.56 1.41 2.04
N ILE A 51 4.70 0.93 2.94
CA ILE A 51 5.12 0.12 4.08
C ILE A 51 4.68 -1.33 3.86
N PRO A 52 5.60 -2.30 3.87
CA PRO A 52 5.25 -3.71 3.95
C PRO A 52 4.64 -4.02 5.32
N MET A 53 3.50 -4.70 5.31
CA MET A 53 2.84 -5.30 6.46
C MET A 53 2.94 -6.82 6.30
N ASP A 54 4.08 -7.37 6.71
CA ASP A 54 4.43 -8.80 6.64
C ASP A 54 4.45 -9.45 8.03
N CYS A 55 3.44 -9.10 8.81
CA CYS A 55 3.36 -9.45 10.22
C CYS A 55 2.48 -10.68 10.38
N GLY A 56 3.06 -11.77 10.89
CA GLY A 56 2.41 -13.08 10.96
C GLY A 56 2.57 -13.88 9.68
N ASP A 57 1.65 -14.83 9.44
CA ASP A 57 1.78 -15.83 8.36
C ASP A 57 1.27 -15.33 6.98
N PHE A 58 1.19 -14.01 6.77
CA PHE A 58 0.69 -13.45 5.52
C PHE A 58 1.80 -13.26 4.49
N PRO A 59 1.58 -13.63 3.21
CA PRO A 59 2.63 -13.71 2.20
C PRO A 59 3.31 -12.38 1.88
N TYR A 60 2.56 -11.26 1.84
CA TYR A 60 3.02 -9.86 1.87
C TYR A 60 1.84 -8.91 1.62
N ARG A 61 1.86 -7.71 2.21
CA ARG A 61 0.92 -6.61 1.92
C ARG A 61 1.63 -5.27 1.95
N PHE A 62 1.24 -4.34 1.10
CA PHE A 62 1.73 -2.98 1.10
C PHE A 62 0.60 -1.99 1.31
N TYR A 63 0.86 -1.05 2.19
CA TYR A 63 0.05 0.14 2.37
C TYR A 63 0.78 1.34 1.79
N LEU A 64 0.07 2.12 0.99
CA LEU A 64 0.52 3.42 0.53
C LEU A 64 0.16 4.46 1.59
N ILE A 65 1.13 5.26 2.02
CA ILE A 65 1.00 6.16 3.16
C ILE A 65 1.41 7.57 2.75
N THR A 66 0.61 8.55 3.14
CA THR A 66 0.96 9.97 3.05
C THR A 66 1.48 10.48 4.39
N ILE A 67 2.58 11.24 4.33
CA ILE A 67 3.23 11.86 5.49
C ILE A 67 3.32 13.37 5.26
N LYS A 68 3.02 14.13 6.30
CA LYS A 68 3.20 15.58 6.37
C LYS A 68 3.74 15.94 7.74
N ASP A 69 4.79 16.76 7.79
CA ASP A 69 5.40 17.25 9.04
C ASP A 69 5.73 16.10 10.03
N ASN A 70 6.38 15.03 9.54
CA ASN A 70 6.72 13.81 10.28
C ASN A 70 5.52 13.14 10.96
N LYS A 71 4.34 13.21 10.36
CA LYS A 71 3.12 12.55 10.84
C LYS A 71 2.43 11.83 9.68
N ILE A 72 2.00 10.59 9.91
CA ILE A 72 1.11 9.88 9.00
C ILE A 72 -0.24 10.61 8.95
N ILE A 73 -0.68 10.91 7.74
CA ILE A 73 -1.95 11.59 7.48
C ILE A 73 -3.03 10.59 7.07
N SER A 74 -2.71 9.69 6.13
CA SER A 74 -3.63 8.65 5.69
C SER A 74 -2.88 7.47 5.08
N ASN A 75 -3.58 6.35 4.95
CA ASN A 75 -3.08 5.15 4.30
C ASN A 75 -4.19 4.44 3.53
N ILE A 76 -3.81 3.67 2.52
CA ILE A 76 -4.67 2.74 1.79
C ILE A 76 -3.92 1.44 1.50
N TYR A 77 -4.62 0.31 1.48
CA TYR A 77 -4.07 -0.97 1.01
C TYR A 77 -3.99 -0.97 -0.51
N VAL A 78 -2.82 -1.29 -1.08
CA VAL A 78 -2.57 -1.10 -2.51
C VAL A 78 -1.94 -2.30 -3.22
N GLU A 79 -1.26 -3.20 -2.51
CA GLU A 79 -0.66 -4.38 -3.13
C GLU A 79 -0.54 -5.53 -2.14
N GLY A 80 -0.82 -6.75 -2.58
CA GLY A 80 -0.64 -7.93 -1.75
C GLY A 80 -1.56 -9.07 -2.11
N GLU A 81 -1.43 -10.14 -1.35
CA GLU A 81 -2.33 -11.30 -1.40
C GLU A 81 -3.02 -11.49 -0.05
N TRP A 82 -4.30 -11.79 -0.08
CA TRP A 82 -5.13 -12.06 1.09
C TRP A 82 -5.93 -13.34 0.87
N SER A 83 -5.93 -14.24 1.84
CA SER A 83 -6.76 -15.45 1.83
C SER A 83 -7.24 -15.73 3.24
N GLU A 84 -8.46 -16.27 3.36
CA GLU A 84 -8.89 -16.82 4.63
C GLU A 84 -8.34 -18.25 4.81
N PRO A 85 -7.88 -18.62 6.01
CA PRO A 85 -7.31 -19.94 6.29
C PRO A 85 -8.23 -21.11 5.91
N GLU A 86 -9.55 -20.91 5.98
CA GLU A 86 -10.56 -21.94 5.71
C GLU A 86 -10.89 -22.10 4.22
N THR A 87 -10.43 -21.18 3.36
CA THR A 87 -10.79 -21.14 1.94
C THR A 87 -9.60 -21.48 1.05
N TYR A 88 -9.09 -22.71 1.18
CA TYR A 88 -8.00 -23.22 0.33
C TYR A 88 -8.31 -23.03 -1.16
N GLY A 89 -7.40 -22.34 -1.87
CA GLY A 89 -7.56 -22.04 -3.30
C GLY A 89 -8.27 -20.71 -3.60
N ASN A 90 -8.79 -20.02 -2.59
CA ASN A 90 -9.43 -18.72 -2.72
C ASN A 90 -8.52 -17.63 -2.15
N PHE A 91 -8.22 -16.64 -2.98
CA PHE A 91 -7.43 -15.48 -2.54
C PHE A 91 -7.79 -14.23 -3.31
N GLU A 92 -7.60 -13.09 -2.67
CA GLU A 92 -7.60 -11.79 -3.27
C GLU A 92 -6.19 -11.40 -3.66
N LYS A 93 -6.04 -10.84 -4.85
CA LYS A 93 -4.80 -10.25 -5.33
C LYS A 93 -5.03 -8.78 -5.64
N THR A 94 -4.33 -7.91 -4.93
CA THR A 94 -4.41 -6.46 -5.12
C THR A 94 -3.12 -5.95 -5.75
N ASN A 95 -3.26 -5.01 -6.67
CA ASN A 95 -2.17 -4.28 -7.29
C ASN A 95 -2.56 -2.81 -7.46
N PHE A 96 -1.56 -1.96 -7.65
CA PHE A 96 -1.81 -0.55 -7.91
C PHE A 96 -0.86 0.05 -8.92
N SER A 97 -1.27 1.20 -9.44
CA SER A 97 -0.43 2.12 -10.19
C SER A 97 -0.76 3.55 -9.80
N ILE A 98 0.14 4.47 -10.09
CA ILE A 98 -0.07 5.91 -10.02
C ILE A 98 0.12 6.43 -11.43
N ASP A 99 -0.80 7.23 -11.96
CA ASP A 99 -0.67 7.75 -13.32
C ASP A 99 0.02 9.12 -13.38
N GLU A 100 0.12 9.67 -14.58
CA GLU A 100 0.70 10.99 -14.83
C GLU A 100 -0.06 12.13 -14.14
N ASN A 101 -1.35 11.95 -13.89
CA ASN A 101 -2.24 12.89 -13.19
C ASN A 101 -2.26 12.66 -11.67
N GLU A 102 -1.35 11.82 -11.16
CA GLU A 102 -1.23 11.46 -9.75
C GLU A 102 -2.48 10.76 -9.19
N ILE A 103 -3.26 10.12 -10.06
CA ILE A 103 -4.37 9.26 -9.66
C ILE A 103 -3.81 7.89 -9.33
N ILE A 104 -4.15 7.39 -8.14
CA ILE A 104 -3.81 6.05 -7.69
C ILE A 104 -4.91 5.09 -8.12
N HIS A 105 -4.58 4.15 -8.99
CA HIS A 105 -5.47 3.09 -9.46
C HIS A 105 -5.19 1.83 -8.64
N VAL A 106 -6.18 1.31 -7.92
CA VAL A 106 -6.07 0.07 -7.13
C VAL A 106 -7.04 -0.95 -7.69
N THR A 107 -6.53 -2.11 -8.11
CA THR A 107 -7.34 -3.21 -8.63
C THR A 107 -7.18 -4.44 -7.74
N THR A 108 -8.31 -4.95 -7.25
CA THR A 108 -8.38 -6.20 -6.50
C THR A 108 -9.14 -7.25 -7.32
N LYS A 109 -8.52 -8.42 -7.48
CA LYS A 109 -9.13 -9.58 -8.15
C LYS A 109 -9.41 -10.66 -7.11
N VAL A 110 -10.62 -11.20 -7.11
CA VAL A 110 -10.96 -12.41 -6.34
C VAL A 110 -10.72 -13.63 -7.23
N ILE A 111 -9.87 -14.54 -6.77
CA ILE A 111 -9.48 -15.74 -7.49
C ILE A 111 -10.00 -16.95 -6.72
N ILE A 112 -10.77 -17.81 -7.39
CA ILE A 112 -11.31 -19.07 -6.88
C ILE A 112 -10.97 -20.16 -7.89
N ASP A 113 -10.37 -21.27 -7.43
CA ASP A 113 -9.94 -22.38 -8.29
C ASP A 113 -9.08 -21.91 -9.49
N ASN A 114 -8.14 -21.00 -9.23
CA ASN A 114 -7.26 -20.38 -10.23
C ASN A 114 -7.98 -19.58 -11.33
N LYS A 115 -9.25 -19.19 -11.12
CA LYS A 115 -10.02 -18.35 -12.04
C LYS A 115 -10.41 -17.05 -11.37
N ILE A 116 -10.27 -15.95 -12.10
CA ILE A 116 -10.78 -14.64 -11.67
C ILE A 116 -12.31 -14.71 -11.67
N GLN A 117 -12.92 -14.56 -10.51
CA GLN A 117 -14.37 -14.55 -10.34
C GLN A 117 -14.92 -13.12 -10.40
N SER A 118 -14.17 -12.17 -9.84
CA SER A 118 -14.52 -10.77 -9.86
C SER A 118 -13.28 -9.89 -9.86
N GLU A 119 -13.47 -8.67 -10.33
CA GLU A 119 -12.47 -7.62 -10.34
C GLU A 119 -13.14 -6.33 -9.87
N ASN A 120 -12.52 -5.65 -8.91
CA ASN A 120 -12.95 -4.35 -8.44
C ASN A 120 -11.79 -3.36 -8.61
N SER A 121 -12.09 -2.21 -9.18
CA SER A 121 -11.12 -1.13 -9.35
C SER A 121 -11.61 0.11 -8.62
N LYS A 122 -10.70 0.73 -7.87
CA LYS A 122 -10.92 2.00 -7.18
C LYS A 122 -9.84 2.98 -7.61
N MET A 123 -10.24 4.24 -7.73
CA MET A 123 -9.33 5.32 -8.04
C MET A 123 -9.28 6.27 -6.85
N TYR A 124 -8.08 6.72 -6.50
CA TYR A 124 -7.88 7.64 -5.41
C TYR A 124 -7.10 8.87 -5.87
N LYS A 125 -7.42 10.01 -5.27
CA LYS A 125 -6.59 11.21 -5.33
C LYS A 125 -6.25 11.68 -3.92
N VAL A 126 -5.01 12.13 -3.74
CA VAL A 126 -4.58 12.77 -2.49
C VAL A 126 -5.02 14.22 -2.52
N ASN A 127 -5.83 14.64 -1.54
CA ASN A 127 -6.22 16.05 -1.41
C ASN A 127 -5.15 16.90 -0.71
N GLU A 128 -5.36 18.22 -0.62
CA GLU A 128 -4.41 19.18 -0.01
C GLU A 128 -4.10 18.89 1.46
N ASN A 129 -5.03 18.24 2.16
CA ASN A 129 -4.84 17.82 3.55
C ASN A 129 -3.99 16.55 3.67
N GLY A 130 -3.66 15.91 2.56
CA GLY A 130 -2.91 14.66 2.47
C GLY A 130 -3.73 13.40 2.67
N THR A 131 -5.06 13.46 2.55
CA THR A 131 -5.93 12.29 2.66
C THR A 131 -6.25 11.69 1.29
N PHE A 132 -6.20 10.37 1.17
CA PHE A 132 -6.73 9.65 0.01
C PHE A 132 -8.25 9.80 -0.07
N ARG A 133 -8.75 10.20 -1.24
CA ARG A 133 -10.19 10.29 -1.54
C ARG A 133 -10.50 9.40 -2.72
N ASP A 134 -11.45 8.48 -2.53
CA ASP A 134 -12.03 7.70 -3.61
C ASP A 134 -12.68 8.67 -4.61
N ILE A 135 -12.35 8.53 -5.89
CA ILE A 135 -12.94 9.30 -6.98
C ILE A 135 -13.75 8.33 -7.85
N GLN A 136 -15.07 8.41 -7.71
CA GLN A 136 -15.97 7.78 -8.67
C GLN A 136 -16.05 8.70 -9.89
N ILE A 137 -15.60 8.19 -11.03
CA ILE A 137 -15.74 8.86 -12.33
C ILE A 137 -17.01 8.34 -13.00
#